data_AF-A0A7V8Z970-F1
#
_entry.id   AF-A0A7V8Z970-F1
#
_cell.length_a   1.000
_cell.length_b   1.000
_cell.length_c   1.000
_cell.angle_alpha   90.00
_cell.angle_beta   90.00
_cell.angle_gamma   90.00
#
_symmetry.space_group_name_H-M   'P 1'
#
loop_
_entity.id
_entity.type
_entity.pdbx_description
1 polymer ?
#
loop_
_entity_poly.entity_id
_entity_poly.type
_entity_poly.pdbx_seq_one_letter_code
_entity_poly.pdbx_strand_id
1 'polypeptide(L)'
;MAFDKSKAIRAAEKHIAQGKIPAAIGEYRRIVEDDPDDFAALNTLGDLYARTGKKTEAAQSFTGVAEHYRAQGFALKAIAMFKKILRLNPDDTEVAAKLAALYEGQGLAVEARAQYLSIIDAYTRAGRTSETLDLLR
;
A
#
# COMPACT_ATOMS: atom_id res chain seq x y z
N MET A 1 -28.81 14.76 -4.27
CA MET A 1 -28.19 14.45 -5.58
C MET A 1 -27.22 13.31 -5.35
N ALA A 2 -27.27 12.25 -6.16
CA ALA A 2 -26.28 11.17 -6.10
C ALA A 2 -24.91 11.72 -6.49
N PHE A 3 -23.85 11.22 -5.87
CA PHE A 3 -22.49 11.56 -6.23
C PHE A 3 -22.21 11.11 -7.68
N ASP A 4 -21.63 12.00 -8.49
CA ASP A 4 -21.27 11.70 -9.89
C ASP A 4 -19.76 11.39 -9.96
N LYS A 5 -19.42 10.11 -9.77
CA LYS A 5 -18.06 9.60 -9.86
C LYS A 5 -17.39 9.96 -11.19
N SER A 6 -18.10 9.87 -12.32
CA SER A 6 -17.53 10.20 -13.63
C SER A 6 -17.15 11.67 -13.75
N LYS A 7 -17.95 12.57 -13.18
CA LYS A 7 -17.62 14.00 -13.12
C LYS A 7 -16.42 14.26 -12.21
N ALA A 8 -16.35 13.60 -11.05
CA ALA A 8 -15.21 13.71 -10.14
C ALA A 8 -13.91 13.23 -10.79
N ILE A 9 -13.92 12.08 -11.49
CA ILE A 9 -12.76 11.56 -12.23
C ILE A 9 -12.30 12.55 -13.29
N ARG A 10 -13.21 13.07 -14.13
CA ARG A 10 -12.84 14.07 -15.16
C ARG A 10 -12.24 15.34 -14.55
N ALA A 11 -12.75 15.79 -13.41
CA ALA A 11 -12.18 16.93 -12.69
C ALA A 11 -10.77 16.61 -12.15
N ALA A 12 -10.59 15.42 -11.58
CA ALA A 12 -9.30 14.94 -11.06
C ALA A 12 -8.25 14.86 -12.17
N GLU A 13 -8.58 14.25 -13.32
CA GLU A 13 -7.70 14.13 -14.49
C GLU A 13 -7.30 15.51 -15.03
N LYS A 14 -8.26 16.45 -15.12
CA LYS A 14 -7.96 17.84 -15.49
C LYS A 14 -6.99 18.49 -14.51
N HIS A 15 -7.16 18.27 -13.20
CA HIS A 15 -6.23 18.79 -12.20
C HIS A 15 -4.84 18.16 -12.31
N ILE A 16 -4.75 16.85 -12.60
CA ILE A 16 -3.47 16.17 -12.84
C ILE A 16 -2.76 16.75 -14.06
N ALA A 17 -3.47 16.93 -15.18
CA ALA A 17 -2.93 17.52 -16.40
C ALA A 17 -2.41 18.95 -16.19
N GLN A 18 -3.01 19.69 -15.26
CA GLN A 18 -2.59 21.04 -14.87
C GLN A 18 -1.48 21.06 -13.80
N GLY A 19 -0.98 19.91 -13.36
CA GLY A 19 -0.01 19.81 -12.25
C GLY A 19 -0.60 20.14 -10.87
N LYS A 20 -1.91 20.35 -10.76
CA LYS A 20 -2.63 20.68 -9.52
C LYS A 20 -2.94 19.41 -8.73
N ILE A 21 -1.90 18.67 -8.34
CA ILE A 21 -2.03 17.37 -7.66
C ILE A 21 -2.87 17.45 -6.37
N PRO A 22 -2.77 18.50 -5.51
CA PRO A 22 -3.62 18.60 -4.32
C PRO A 22 -5.12 18.68 -4.64
N ALA A 23 -5.51 19.34 -5.74
CA ALA A 23 -6.90 19.40 -6.15
C ALA A 23 -7.40 18.05 -6.68
N ALA A 24 -6.56 17.32 -7.42
CA ALA A 24 -6.88 15.97 -7.86
C ALA A 24 -7.07 14.99 -6.68
N ILE A 25 -6.23 15.11 -5.64
CA ILE A 25 -6.40 14.35 -4.38
C ILE A 25 -7.77 14.64 -3.77
N GLY A 26 -8.21 15.91 -3.76
CA GLY A 26 -9.52 16.29 -3.26
C GLY A 26 -10.66 15.58 -3.99
N GLU A 27 -10.60 15.48 -5.32
CA GLU A 27 -11.61 14.77 -6.10
C GLU A 27 -11.60 13.26 -5.84
N TYR A 28 -10.43 12.61 -5.82
CA TYR A 28 -10.33 11.19 -5.52
C TYR A 28 -10.75 10.83 -4.08
N ARG A 29 -10.48 11.71 -3.11
CA ARG A 29 -11.00 11.55 -1.75
C ARG A 29 -12.52 11.51 -1.72
N ARG A 30 -13.19 12.40 -2.46
CA ARG A 30 -14.66 12.41 -2.52
C ARG A 30 -15.21 11.13 -3.13
N ILE A 31 -14.50 10.55 -4.11
CA ILE A 31 -14.88 9.24 -4.67
C ILE A 31 -14.80 8.15 -3.60
N VAL A 32 -13.69 8.07 -2.86
CA VAL A 32 -13.50 7.07 -1.79
C VAL A 32 -14.43 7.32 -0.58
N GLU A 33 -14.77 8.57 -0.29
CA GLU A 33 -15.74 8.92 0.76
C GLU A 33 -17.17 8.50 0.41
N ASP A 34 -17.54 8.52 -0.88
CA ASP A 34 -18.84 8.05 -1.37
C ASP A 34 -18.89 6.52 -1.55
N ASP A 35 -17.82 5.93 -2.09
CA ASP A 35 -17.65 4.49 -2.28
C ASP A 35 -16.29 4.02 -1.70
N PRO A 36 -16.25 3.61 -0.42
CA PRO A 36 -15.04 3.12 0.23
C PRO A 36 -14.43 1.86 -0.41
N ASP A 37 -15.24 1.10 -1.15
CA ASP A 37 -14.83 -0.13 -1.84
C ASP A 37 -14.40 0.14 -3.30
N ASP A 38 -14.30 1.41 -3.71
CA ASP A 38 -13.68 1.78 -4.98
C ASP A 38 -12.15 1.65 -4.91
N PHE A 39 -11.66 0.41 -4.91
CA PHE A 39 -10.24 0.10 -4.83
C PHE A 39 -9.42 0.65 -6.01
N ALA A 40 -10.06 0.96 -7.14
CA ALA A 40 -9.41 1.63 -8.25
C ALA A 40 -9.12 3.10 -7.90
N ALA A 41 -10.13 3.83 -7.40
CA ALA A 41 -9.95 5.20 -6.91
C ALA A 41 -8.99 5.26 -5.71
N LEU A 42 -9.07 4.30 -4.79
CA LEU A 42 -8.19 4.21 -3.63
C LEU A 42 -6.73 3.97 -4.04
N ASN A 43 -6.46 3.11 -5.02
CA ASN A 43 -5.11 2.92 -5.56
C ASN A 43 -4.58 4.21 -6.22
N THR A 44 -5.40 4.89 -7.04
CA THR A 44 -4.99 6.16 -7.64
C THR A 44 -4.74 7.23 -6.59
N LEU A 45 -5.58 7.30 -5.55
CA LEU A 45 -5.40 8.22 -4.42
C LEU A 45 -4.07 7.94 -3.70
N GLY A 46 -3.74 6.67 -3.45
CA GLY A 46 -2.45 6.26 -2.90
C GLY A 46 -1.26 6.70 -3.76
N ASP A 47 -1.36 6.55 -5.09
CA ASP A 47 -0.32 7.01 -6.03
C ASP A 47 -0.15 8.54 -6.00
N LEU A 48 -1.24 9.31 -5.88
CA LEU A 48 -1.18 10.77 -5.75
C LEU A 48 -0.59 11.20 -4.40
N TYR A 49 -0.91 10.50 -3.32
CA TYR A 49 -0.29 10.73 -2.01
C TYR A 49 1.21 10.46 -2.03
N ALA A 50 1.64 9.33 -2.62
CA ALA A 50 3.06 9.01 -2.76
C ALA A 50 3.82 10.09 -3.54
N ARG A 51 3.24 10.57 -4.65
CA ARG A 51 3.81 11.65 -5.48
C ARG A 51 3.91 12.99 -4.76
N THR A 52 3.09 13.24 -3.74
CA THR A 52 3.09 14.48 -2.96
C THR A 52 3.85 14.37 -1.64
N GLY A 53 4.55 13.25 -1.41
CA GLY A 53 5.32 13.02 -0.18
C GLY A 53 4.47 12.64 1.03
N LYS A 54 3.16 12.44 0.85
CA LYS A 54 2.21 12.00 1.88
C LYS A 54 2.30 10.49 2.09
N LYS A 55 3.46 10.06 2.60
CA LYS A 55 3.85 8.64 2.69
C LYS A 55 2.87 7.82 3.54
N THR A 56 2.42 8.37 4.66
CA THR A 56 1.51 7.67 5.58
C THR A 56 0.14 7.44 4.94
N GLU A 57 -0.46 8.47 4.32
CA GLU A 57 -1.74 8.35 3.63
C GLU A 57 -1.67 7.44 2.40
N ALA A 58 -0.54 7.48 1.68
CA ALA A 58 -0.27 6.56 0.58
C ALA A 58 -0.20 5.11 1.06
N ALA A 59 0.54 4.84 2.16
CA ALA A 59 0.65 3.51 2.74
C ALA A 59 -0.72 2.96 3.17
N GLN A 60 -1.52 3.77 3.87
CA GLN A 60 -2.90 3.39 4.25
C GLN A 60 -3.76 3.03 3.05
N SER A 61 -3.72 3.86 1.99
CA SER A 61 -4.49 3.62 0.77
C SER A 61 -4.08 2.31 0.09
N PHE A 62 -2.77 2.08 -0.05
CA PHE A 62 -2.26 0.84 -0.62
C PHE A 62 -2.54 -0.39 0.24
N THR A 63 -2.59 -0.26 1.58
CA THR A 63 -2.92 -1.38 2.46
C THR A 63 -4.35 -1.86 2.22
N GLY A 64 -5.31 -0.94 2.10
CA GLY A 64 -6.70 -1.30 1.77
C GLY A 64 -6.79 -2.06 0.45
N VAL A 65 -6.10 -1.58 -0.59
CA VAL A 65 -6.05 -2.24 -1.90
C VAL A 65 -5.33 -3.61 -1.83
N ALA A 66 -4.24 -3.72 -1.06
CA ALA A 66 -3.49 -4.96 -0.90
C ALA A 66 -4.33 -6.05 -0.22
N GLU A 67 -5.04 -5.69 0.86
CA GLU A 67 -5.91 -6.62 1.60
C GLU A 67 -7.10 -7.06 0.73
N HIS A 68 -7.68 -6.16 -0.06
CA HIS A 68 -8.71 -6.52 -1.03
C HIS A 68 -8.22 -7.56 -2.05
N TYR A 69 -7.06 -7.32 -2.67
CA TYR A 69 -6.48 -8.29 -3.61
C TYR A 69 -6.12 -9.61 -2.93
N ARG A 70 -5.63 -9.58 -1.70
CA ARG A 70 -5.34 -10.80 -0.92
C ARG A 70 -6.62 -11.59 -0.67
N ALA A 71 -7.71 -10.94 -0.25
CA ALA A 71 -8.99 -11.58 0.00
C ALA A 71 -9.59 -12.24 -1.25
N GLN A 72 -9.30 -11.70 -2.43
CA GLN A 72 -9.72 -12.26 -3.72
C GLN A 72 -8.78 -13.36 -4.26
N GLY A 73 -7.71 -13.70 -3.54
CA GLY A 73 -6.70 -14.67 -4.01
C GLY A 73 -5.75 -14.11 -5.08
N PHE A 74 -5.78 -12.81 -5.36
CA PHE A 74 -4.88 -12.15 -6.30
C PHE A 74 -3.52 -11.83 -5.65
N ALA A 75 -2.79 -12.88 -5.24
CA ALA A 75 -1.54 -12.79 -4.50
C ALA A 75 -0.50 -11.87 -5.15
N LEU A 76 -0.28 -11.98 -6.47
CA LEU A 76 0.69 -11.14 -7.20
C LEU A 76 0.31 -9.65 -7.17
N LYS A 77 -0.98 -9.31 -7.21
CA LYS A 77 -1.44 -7.92 -7.12
C LYS A 77 -1.26 -7.39 -5.69
N ALA A 78 -1.57 -8.19 -4.68
CA ALA A 78 -1.32 -7.84 -3.28
C ALA A 78 0.18 -7.62 -3.00
N ILE A 79 1.05 -8.50 -3.51
CA ILE A 79 2.52 -8.35 -3.46
C ILE A 79 2.95 -7.00 -4.03
N ALA A 80 2.42 -6.61 -5.20
CA ALA A 80 2.77 -5.33 -5.81
C ALA A 80 2.39 -4.14 -4.92
N MET A 81 1.25 -4.19 -4.23
CA MET A 81 0.81 -3.14 -3.31
C MET A 81 1.67 -3.08 -2.05
N PHE A 82 1.95 -4.22 -1.40
CA PHE A 82 2.83 -4.26 -0.24
C PHE A 82 4.26 -3.78 -0.57
N LYS A 83 4.77 -4.07 -1.77
CA LYS A 83 6.04 -3.51 -2.24
C LYS A 83 6.00 -1.98 -2.41
N LYS A 84 4.86 -1.40 -2.83
CA LYS A 84 4.71 0.07 -2.85
C LYS A 84 4.80 0.64 -1.43
N ILE A 85 4.18 -0.02 -0.46
CA ILE A 85 4.22 0.42 0.94
C ILE A 85 5.64 0.38 1.51
N LEU A 86 6.37 -0.72 1.32
CA LEU A 86 7.76 -0.83 1.79
C LEU A 86 8.73 0.16 1.11
N ARG A 87 8.43 0.62 -0.11
CA ARG A 87 9.19 1.71 -0.74
C ARG A 87 8.97 3.06 -0.04
N LEU A 88 7.79 3.26 0.56
CA LEU A 88 7.45 4.47 1.31
C LEU A 88 8.00 4.41 2.74
N ASN A 89 7.87 3.24 3.38
CA ASN A 89 8.35 2.94 4.73
C ASN A 89 9.10 1.59 4.75
N PRO A 90 10.43 1.58 4.54
CA PRO A 90 11.22 0.34 4.49
C PRO A 90 11.29 -0.44 5.80
N ASP A 91 11.08 0.23 6.94
CA ASP A 91 11.17 -0.38 8.28
C ASP A 91 9.79 -0.86 8.78
N ASP A 92 8.77 -0.93 7.92
CA ASP A 92 7.46 -1.46 8.25
C ASP A 92 7.48 -2.99 8.36
N THR A 93 7.79 -3.48 9.56
CA THR A 93 7.94 -4.92 9.83
C THR A 93 6.62 -5.68 9.66
N GLU A 94 5.48 -5.04 9.92
CA GLU A 94 4.16 -5.64 9.73
C GLU A 94 3.90 -5.91 8.24
N VAL A 95 4.13 -4.92 7.38
CA VAL A 95 3.96 -5.07 5.93
C VAL A 95 4.99 -6.06 5.36
N ALA A 96 6.23 -6.04 5.85
CA ALA A 96 7.24 -7.01 5.46
C ALA A 96 6.80 -8.46 5.80
N ALA A 97 6.19 -8.67 6.97
CA ALA A 97 5.68 -9.98 7.37
C ALA A 97 4.51 -10.44 6.48
N LYS A 98 3.56 -9.54 6.16
CA LYS A 98 2.46 -9.82 5.23
C LYS A 98 2.98 -10.17 3.83
N LEU A 99 4.01 -9.48 3.37
CA LEU A 99 4.66 -9.76 2.09
C LEU A 99 5.39 -11.12 2.10
N ALA A 100 6.06 -11.47 3.20
CA ALA A 100 6.71 -12.77 3.38
C ALA A 100 5.70 -13.93 3.28
N ALA A 101 4.58 -13.83 4.01
CA ALA A 101 3.53 -14.84 3.99
C ALA A 101 2.90 -15.02 2.59
N LEU A 102 2.75 -13.93 1.83
CA LEU A 102 2.30 -14.01 0.44
C LEU A 102 3.33 -14.72 -0.46
N TYR A 103 4.62 -14.47 -0.26
CA TYR A 103 5.66 -15.15 -1.00
C TYR A 103 5.69 -16.65 -0.69
N GLU A 104 5.55 -17.05 0.57
CA GLU A 104 5.43 -18.47 0.96
C GLU A 104 4.24 -19.16 0.30
N GLY A 105 3.07 -18.51 0.32
CA GLY A 105 1.87 -19.03 -0.34
C GLY A 105 2.00 -19.15 -1.87
N GLN A 106 3.00 -18.51 -2.48
CA GLN A 106 3.33 -18.63 -3.90
C GLN A 106 4.52 -19.57 -4.17
N GLY A 107 5.12 -20.18 -3.13
CA GLY A 107 6.33 -21.00 -3.26
C GLY A 107 7.61 -20.20 -3.50
N LEU A 108 7.58 -18.88 -3.31
CA LEU A 108 8.70 -17.95 -3.51
C LEU A 108 9.53 -17.85 -2.23
N ALA A 109 10.13 -18.97 -1.84
CA ALA A 109 10.83 -19.10 -0.55
C ALA A 109 12.04 -18.16 -0.39
N VAL A 110 12.72 -17.83 -1.50
CA VAL A 110 13.89 -16.91 -1.47
C VAL A 110 13.44 -15.50 -1.13
N GLU A 111 12.37 -15.02 -1.77
CA GLU A 111 11.79 -13.72 -1.54
C GLU A 111 11.18 -13.60 -0.14
N ALA A 112 10.51 -14.66 0.33
CA ALA A 112 10.00 -14.73 1.71
C ALA A 112 11.14 -14.60 2.73
N ARG A 113 12.21 -15.38 2.57
CA ARG A 113 13.39 -15.32 3.43
C ARG A 113 14.03 -13.94 3.44
N ALA A 114 14.10 -13.27 2.28
CA ALA A 114 14.62 -11.91 2.21
C ALA A 114 13.80 -10.92 3.05
N GLN A 115 12.47 -11.07 3.10
CA GLN A 115 11.63 -10.23 3.95
C GLN A 115 11.83 -10.52 5.44
N TYR A 116 11.95 -11.78 5.86
CA TYR A 116 12.24 -12.12 7.25
C TYR A 116 13.59 -11.56 7.72
N LEU A 117 14.62 -11.64 6.88
CA LEU A 117 15.91 -11.02 7.18
C LEU A 117 15.78 -9.51 7.35
N SER A 118 15.01 -8.83 6.48
CA SER A 118 14.74 -7.40 6.64
C SER A 118 14.04 -7.06 7.96
N ILE A 119 13.12 -7.91 8.41
CA ILE A 119 12.42 -7.73 9.70
C ILE A 119 13.40 -7.88 10.87
N ILE A 120 14.23 -8.93 10.83
CA ILE A 120 15.28 -9.18 11.83
C ILE A 120 16.25 -8.00 11.91
N ASP A 121 16.69 -7.48 10.76
CA ASP A 121 17.58 -6.34 10.69
C ASP A 121 16.92 -5.09 11.28
N ALA A 122 15.63 -4.86 11.00
CA ALA A 122 14.88 -3.74 11.57
C ALA A 122 14.76 -3.84 13.10
N TYR A 123 14.43 -5.02 13.66
CA TYR A 123 14.38 -5.23 15.11
C TYR A 123 15.75 -5.10 15.78
N THR A 124 16.80 -5.58 15.12
CA THR A 124 18.17 -5.46 15.61
C THR A 124 18.60 -3.99 15.67
N ARG A 125 18.31 -3.20 14.63
CA ARG A 125 18.54 -1.74 14.65
C ARG A 125 17.75 -1.02 15.74
N ALA A 126 16.54 -1.49 16.04
CA ALA A 126 15.67 -0.93 17.07
C ALA A 126 16.04 -1.37 18.51
N GLY A 127 17.07 -2.20 18.70
CA GLY A 127 17.47 -2.71 20.01
C GLY A 127 16.52 -3.76 20.59
N ARG A 128 15.62 -4.33 19.77
CA ARG A 128 14.60 -5.32 20.18
C ARG A 128 15.09 -6.74 19.95
N THR A 129 16.21 -7.09 20.58
CA THR A 129 16.92 -8.37 20.36
C THR A 129 16.09 -9.62 20.72
N SER A 130 15.08 -9.49 21.60
CA SER A 130 14.20 -10.61 21.98
C SER A 130 13.30 -11.07 20.83
N GLU A 131 12.78 -10.15 20.02
CA GLU A 131 11.86 -10.45 18.90
C GLU A 131 12.60 -11.10 17.71
N THR A 132 13.91 -10.86 17.59
CA THR A 132 14.79 -11.48 16.58
C THR A 132 14.94 -12.99 16.77
N LEU A 133 14.99 -13.47 18.01
CA LEU A 133 15.25 -14.90 18.31
C LEU A 133 14.06 -15.80 17.97
N ASP A 134 12.84 -15.29 18.08
CA ASP A 134 11.61 -16.04 17.78
C ASP A 134 11.40 -16.23 16.26
N LEU A 135 11.91 -15.32 15.42
CA LEU A 135 11.87 -15.43 13.96
C LEU A 135 12.95 -16.36 13.37
N LEU A 136 13.96 -16.74 14.17
CA LEU A 136 15.08 -17.59 13.75
C LEU A 136 14.91 -19.07 14.16
N ARG A 137 13.85 -19.41 14.90
CA ARG A 137 13.50 -20.78 15.30
C ARG A 137 12.64 -21.47 14.26
#